data_AF-A0A8T2K1C4-F1
#
_entry.id   AF-A0A8T2K1C4-F1
#
_cell.length_a   1.000
_cell.length_b   1.000
_cell.length_c   1.000
_cell.angle_alpha   90.00
_cell.angle_beta   90.00
_cell.angle_gamma   90.00
#
_symmetry.space_group_name_H-M   'P 1'
#
loop_
_entity.id
_entity.type
_entity.pdbx_description
1 polymer ?
#
loop_
_entity_poly.entity_id
_entity_poly.type
_entity_poly.pdbx_seq_one_letter_code
_entity_poly.pdbx_strand_id
1 'polypeptide(L)'
;MERWKRAMDDSGDKVVFNCPLNFEPLAVCDGTVSSDPDLEVWLIKTPADFNPESFTTHRLPLSGHKTQKVKVDGVRRLYHVTASSCTDAPYRALLPQGDKLVCAPPFHGFITISDSLGDSTAIHAIPDRPPVSIPEGLKLRYCPFGSVAPRSKREGNLTNLPTKKKSKKRKREVARE
;
A
#
# COMPACT_ATOMS: atom_id res chain seq x y z
N MET A 1 -28.77 37.79 -27.42
CA MET A 1 -27.76 38.00 -28.48
C MET A 1 -26.78 36.83 -28.38
N GLU A 2 -27.17 35.65 -28.88
CA GLU A 2 -26.39 34.41 -28.70
C GLU A 2 -25.59 34.07 -29.95
N ARG A 3 -24.27 33.90 -29.78
CA ARG A 3 -23.40 33.44 -30.87
C ARG A 3 -22.27 32.59 -30.31
N TRP A 4 -22.60 31.36 -29.92
CA TRP A 4 -21.62 30.32 -29.61
C TRP A 4 -20.84 29.96 -30.89
N LYS A 5 -19.53 30.25 -30.95
CA LYS A 5 -18.61 29.81 -32.02
C LYS A 5 -18.23 28.35 -31.76
N ARG A 6 -18.75 27.41 -32.56
CA ARG A 6 -18.12 26.73 -33.71
C ARG A 6 -16.89 25.89 -33.37
N ALA A 7 -17.10 24.58 -33.25
CA ALA A 7 -16.16 23.59 -33.76
C ALA A 7 -16.47 23.40 -35.26
N MET A 8 -15.44 23.31 -36.10
CA MET A 8 -15.56 22.95 -37.52
C MET A 8 -15.08 21.51 -37.67
N ASP A 9 -15.93 20.64 -38.22
CA ASP A 9 -15.49 19.38 -38.83
C ASP A 9 -14.98 19.65 -40.25
N ASP A 10 -14.09 18.77 -40.73
CA ASP A 10 -13.44 18.81 -42.05
C ASP A 10 -14.44 18.70 -43.25
N SER A 11 -15.74 18.61 -42.97
CA SER A 11 -16.83 18.61 -43.96
C SER A 11 -17.58 19.95 -44.06
N GLY A 12 -17.20 20.99 -43.31
CA GLY A 12 -17.80 22.33 -43.42
C GLY A 12 -19.23 22.46 -42.86
N ASP A 13 -19.81 21.38 -42.34
CA ASP A 13 -21.13 21.40 -41.70
C ASP A 13 -21.02 21.76 -40.21
N LYS A 14 -21.88 22.67 -39.76
CA LYS A 14 -21.88 23.14 -38.36
C LYS A 14 -22.60 22.12 -37.47
N VAL A 15 -21.85 21.29 -36.79
CA VAL A 15 -22.41 20.43 -35.73
C VAL A 15 -22.80 21.31 -34.53
N VAL A 16 -24.09 21.33 -34.21
CA VAL A 16 -24.63 22.00 -33.02
C VAL A 16 -24.57 21.01 -31.86
N PHE A 17 -23.94 21.40 -30.76
CA PHE A 17 -23.94 20.60 -29.54
C PHE A 17 -25.33 20.65 -28.89
N ASN A 18 -25.92 19.48 -28.63
CA ASN A 18 -27.15 19.34 -27.88
C ASN A 18 -26.84 18.74 -26.50
N CYS A 19 -27.16 19.48 -25.44
CA CYS A 19 -27.00 19.01 -24.06
C CYS A 19 -27.91 17.79 -23.82
N PRO A 20 -27.43 16.69 -23.22
CA PRO A 20 -28.30 15.56 -22.92
C PRO A 20 -29.40 15.96 -21.93
N LEU A 21 -30.59 15.35 -22.06
CA LEU A 21 -31.83 15.73 -21.35
C LEU A 21 -31.72 15.74 -19.81
N ASN A 22 -30.74 15.06 -19.23
CA ASN A 22 -30.52 14.95 -17.80
C ASN A 22 -29.44 15.94 -17.27
N PHE A 23 -29.00 16.88 -18.10
CA PHE A 23 -28.06 17.93 -17.73
C PHE A 23 -28.66 19.30 -18.04
N GLU A 24 -28.59 20.20 -17.06
CA GLU A 24 -29.00 21.58 -17.22
C GLU A 24 -27.75 22.48 -17.30
N PRO A 25 -27.72 23.49 -18.20
CA PRO A 25 -26.63 24.44 -18.24
C PRO A 25 -26.64 25.27 -16.96
N LEU A 26 -25.49 25.27 -16.26
CA LEU A 26 -25.29 26.12 -15.10
C LEU A 26 -24.61 27.43 -15.53
N ALA A 27 -25.15 28.57 -15.10
CA ALA A 27 -24.50 29.85 -15.30
C ALA A 27 -23.12 29.85 -14.62
N VAL A 28 -22.13 30.43 -15.28
CA VAL A 28 -20.79 30.56 -14.72
C VAL A 28 -20.87 31.54 -13.54
N CYS A 29 -20.59 31.05 -12.33
CA CYS A 29 -20.52 31.88 -11.14
C CYS A 29 -19.33 32.84 -11.22
N ASP A 30 -19.48 34.06 -10.73
CA ASP A 30 -18.37 35.01 -10.63
C ASP A 30 -17.23 34.45 -9.78
N GLY A 31 -15.99 34.66 -10.25
CA GLY A 31 -14.80 34.15 -9.61
C GLY A 31 -13.56 34.70 -10.28
N THR A 32 -12.58 35.10 -9.49
CA THR A 32 -11.30 35.61 -9.97
C THR A 32 -10.18 34.87 -9.27
N VAL A 33 -9.17 34.43 -10.01
CA VAL A 33 -7.89 34.07 -9.40
C VAL A 33 -7.06 35.33 -9.29
N SER A 34 -6.51 35.55 -8.10
CA SER A 34 -5.61 36.68 -7.87
C SER A 34 -4.41 36.57 -8.81
N SER A 35 -4.03 37.69 -9.43
CA SER A 35 -2.80 37.80 -10.23
C SER A 35 -1.57 38.08 -9.38
N ASP A 36 -1.69 38.03 -8.06
CA ASP A 36 -0.60 38.25 -7.13
C ASP A 36 0.43 37.11 -7.25
N PRO A 37 1.69 37.41 -7.62
CA PRO A 37 2.73 36.40 -7.76
C PRO A 37 3.12 35.75 -6.43
N ASP A 38 2.78 36.35 -5.29
CA ASP A 38 3.10 35.82 -3.96
C ASP A 38 2.03 34.84 -3.44
N LEU A 39 0.93 34.66 -4.17
CA LEU A 39 -0.14 33.74 -3.81
C LEU A 39 0.00 32.39 -4.51
N GLU A 40 0.01 31.33 -3.71
CA GLU A 40 0.01 29.96 -4.20
C GLU A 40 -1.41 29.40 -4.27
N VAL A 41 -1.73 28.73 -5.39
CA VAL A 41 -3.00 28.02 -5.56
C VAL A 41 -2.77 26.52 -5.42
N TRP A 42 -3.50 25.90 -4.50
CA TRP A 42 -3.38 24.48 -4.17
C TRP A 42 -4.69 23.74 -4.42
N LEU A 43 -4.60 22.51 -4.95
CA LEU A 43 -5.74 21.62 -5.09
C LEU A 43 -5.91 20.77 -3.83
N ILE A 44 -7.07 20.83 -3.18
CA ILE A 44 -7.35 20.04 -1.98
C ILE A 44 -8.35 18.94 -2.31
N LYS A 45 -7.97 17.68 -2.07
CA LYS A 45 -8.82 16.50 -2.17
C LYS A 45 -9.23 16.04 -0.78
N THR A 46 -10.53 15.86 -0.57
CA THR A 46 -11.09 15.46 0.73
C THR A 46 -12.17 14.38 0.56
N PRO A 47 -12.57 13.69 1.66
CA PRO A 47 -13.79 12.90 1.68
C PRO A 47 -15.03 13.74 1.35
N ALA A 48 -16.11 13.07 0.93
CA ALA A 48 -17.35 13.75 0.57
C ALA A 48 -18.08 14.36 1.80
N ASP A 49 -17.90 13.78 2.98
CA ASP A 49 -18.46 14.26 4.26
C ASP A 49 -17.49 15.20 5.01
N PHE A 50 -16.41 15.63 4.37
CA PHE A 50 -15.41 16.51 4.97
C PHE A 50 -16.00 17.88 5.32
N ASN A 51 -15.79 18.30 6.57
CA ASN A 51 -16.13 19.66 7.02
C ASN A 51 -14.88 20.55 7.01
N PRO A 52 -14.75 21.54 6.10
CA PRO A 52 -13.59 22.41 6.02
C PRO A 52 -13.39 23.28 7.28
N GLU A 53 -14.48 23.65 7.96
CA GLU A 53 -14.41 24.47 9.18
C GLU A 53 -13.66 23.77 10.31
N SER A 54 -13.65 22.44 10.29
CA SER A 54 -12.96 21.64 11.29
C SER A 54 -11.42 21.81 11.25
N PHE A 55 -10.86 22.26 10.12
CA PHE A 55 -9.42 22.47 9.93
C PHE A 55 -8.98 23.94 10.03
N THR A 56 -9.88 24.88 10.33
CA THR A 56 -9.59 26.33 10.40
C THR A 56 -8.47 26.70 11.39
N THR A 57 -8.36 25.94 12.48
CA THR A 57 -7.33 26.16 13.52
C THR A 57 -6.05 25.36 13.26
N HIS A 58 -5.96 24.63 12.14
CA HIS A 58 -4.90 23.68 11.87
C HIS A 58 -4.03 24.11 10.70
N ARG A 59 -2.71 24.02 10.89
CA ARG A 59 -1.76 24.17 9.78
C ARG A 59 -1.59 22.86 9.02
N LEU A 60 -1.87 22.91 7.72
CA LEU A 60 -1.62 21.82 6.79
C LEU A 60 -0.17 21.89 6.30
N PRO A 61 0.52 20.74 6.16
CA PRO A 61 1.81 20.70 5.50
C PRO A 61 1.64 21.00 4.01
N LEU A 62 2.62 21.68 3.40
CA LEU A 62 2.72 21.85 1.95
C LEU A 62 3.61 20.77 1.29
N SER A 63 4.27 19.94 2.10
CA SER A 63 5.06 18.80 1.65
C SER A 63 5.05 17.67 2.68
N GLY A 64 5.10 16.43 2.20
CA GLY A 64 5.22 15.24 3.04
C GLY A 64 3.89 14.74 3.60
N HIS A 65 3.95 14.08 4.75
CA HIS A 65 2.80 13.45 5.43
C HIS A 65 2.71 13.92 6.87
N LYS A 66 1.47 14.15 7.34
CA LYS A 66 1.16 14.50 8.72
C LYS A 66 -0.16 13.86 9.13
N THR A 67 -0.19 13.28 10.32
CA THR A 67 -1.45 12.84 10.94
C THR A 67 -2.05 13.99 11.75
N GLN A 68 -3.31 14.35 11.47
CA GLN A 68 -4.01 15.48 12.08
C GLN A 68 -5.23 15.00 12.88
N LYS A 69 -5.24 15.33 14.19
CA LYS A 69 -6.39 15.11 15.07
C LYS A 69 -7.29 16.34 15.03
N VAL A 70 -8.57 16.14 14.75
CA VAL A 70 -9.56 17.20 14.60
C VAL A 70 -10.84 16.81 15.34
N LYS A 71 -11.58 17.80 15.84
CA LYS A 71 -12.90 17.60 16.46
C LYS A 71 -13.96 18.00 15.45
N VAL A 72 -14.78 17.05 15.00
CA VAL A 72 -15.88 17.25 14.06
C VAL A 72 -17.16 16.87 14.81
N ASP A 73 -18.10 17.80 14.96
CA ASP A 73 -19.39 17.60 15.64
C ASP A 73 -19.26 16.98 17.05
N GLY A 74 -18.25 17.41 17.81
CA GLY A 74 -18.00 16.86 19.14
C GLY A 74 -17.13 15.60 19.17
N VAL A 75 -17.03 14.88 18.05
CA VAL A 75 -16.29 13.62 17.92
C VAL A 75 -14.87 13.87 17.45
N ARG A 76 -13.90 13.20 18.07
CA ARG A 76 -12.49 13.28 17.64
C ARG A 76 -12.29 12.36 16.44
N ARG A 77 -11.92 12.95 15.31
CA ARG A 77 -11.50 12.23 14.10
C ARG A 77 -9.99 12.36 13.89
N LEU A 78 -9.42 11.36 13.25
CA LEU A 78 -8.01 11.30 12.89
C LEU A 78 -7.94 11.27 11.36
N TYR A 79 -7.14 12.17 10.80
CA TYR A 79 -6.96 12.32 9.37
C TYR A 79 -5.49 12.12 9.00
N HIS A 80 -5.24 11.49 7.86
CA HIS A 80 -3.94 11.54 7.21
C HIS A 80 -3.96 12.68 6.20
N VAL A 81 -2.99 13.59 6.33
CA VAL A 81 -2.80 14.71 5.41
C VAL A 81 -1.50 14.48 4.68
N THR A 82 -1.56 14.37 3.36
CA THR A 82 -0.39 14.34 2.48
C THR A 82 -0.38 15.56 1.58
N ALA A 83 0.80 16.09 1.31
CA ALA A 83 0.98 17.21 0.42
C ALA A 83 2.20 17.02 -0.46
N SER A 84 2.09 17.45 -1.71
CA SER A 84 3.19 17.47 -2.66
C SER A 84 3.10 18.73 -3.49
N SER A 85 4.23 19.42 -3.64
CA SER A 85 4.39 20.40 -4.70
C SER A 85 4.40 19.71 -6.06
N CYS A 86 4.07 20.46 -7.10
CA CYS A 86 4.07 19.97 -8.47
C CYS A 86 4.60 21.07 -9.39
N THR A 87 5.57 20.72 -10.23
CA THR A 87 6.09 21.64 -11.25
C THR A 87 5.27 21.60 -12.53
N ASP A 88 4.52 20.51 -12.75
CA ASP A 88 3.64 20.33 -13.91
C ASP A 88 2.36 19.59 -13.50
N ALA A 89 1.40 20.35 -12.98
CA ALA A 89 0.14 19.80 -12.52
C ALA A 89 -0.75 19.41 -13.74
N PRO A 90 -1.24 18.16 -13.83
CA PRO A 90 -2.10 17.72 -14.93
C PRO A 90 -3.51 18.33 -14.88
N TYR A 91 -3.87 18.98 -13.77
CA TYR A 91 -5.17 19.60 -13.57
C TYR A 91 -5.02 21.12 -13.51
N ARG A 92 -6.03 21.83 -14.02
CA ARG A 92 -6.13 23.29 -13.96
C ARG A 92 -7.53 23.68 -13.55
N ALA A 93 -7.66 24.73 -12.75
CA ALA A 93 -8.96 25.33 -12.49
C ALA A 93 -9.51 25.96 -13.77
N LEU A 94 -10.83 25.97 -13.93
CA LEU A 94 -11.52 26.74 -14.96
C LEU A 94 -12.09 28.00 -14.31
N LEU A 95 -11.81 29.15 -14.90
CA LEU A 95 -12.20 30.45 -14.38
C LEU A 95 -13.17 31.15 -15.31
N PRO A 96 -14.14 31.90 -14.75
CA PRO A 96 -15.01 32.78 -15.53
C PRO A 96 -14.21 33.86 -16.25
N GLN A 97 -14.54 34.11 -17.51
CA GLN A 97 -14.13 35.30 -18.25
C GLN A 97 -15.28 35.74 -19.15
N GLY A 98 -16.20 36.53 -18.58
CA GLY A 98 -17.48 36.83 -19.21
C GLY A 98 -18.30 35.55 -19.38
N ASP A 99 -18.85 35.32 -20.58
CA ASP A 99 -19.69 34.15 -20.89
C ASP A 99 -18.90 32.86 -21.16
N LYS A 100 -17.62 32.81 -20.80
CA LYS A 100 -16.71 31.70 -21.13
C LYS A 100 -15.88 31.27 -19.94
N LEU A 101 -15.40 30.03 -20.01
CA LEU A 101 -14.42 29.49 -19.08
C LEU A 101 -13.03 29.48 -19.72
N VAL A 102 -12.02 29.88 -18.96
CA VAL A 102 -10.60 29.82 -19.35
C VAL A 102 -9.79 29.02 -18.34
N CYS A 103 -8.73 28.37 -18.80
CA CYS A 103 -7.84 27.63 -17.92
C CYS A 103 -7.01 28.58 -17.05
N ALA A 104 -7.01 28.34 -15.76
CA ALA A 104 -6.13 28.99 -14.81
C ALA A 104 -4.65 28.56 -15.00
N PRO A 105 -3.71 29.31 -14.40
CA PRO A 105 -2.36 28.81 -14.17
C PRO A 105 -2.33 27.45 -13.46
N PRO A 106 -1.23 26.68 -13.56
CA PRO A 106 -1.11 25.40 -12.88
C PRO A 106 -1.19 25.55 -11.35
N PHE A 107 -1.69 24.54 -10.66
CA PHE A 107 -1.59 24.47 -9.20
C PHE A 107 -0.13 24.33 -8.76
N HIS A 108 0.22 24.95 -7.64
CA HIS A 108 1.54 24.83 -7.00
C HIS A 108 1.75 23.44 -6.40
N GLY A 109 0.66 22.77 -6.04
CA GLY A 109 0.67 21.43 -5.51
C GLY A 109 -0.72 20.93 -5.17
N PHE A 110 -0.75 19.75 -4.55
CA PHE A 110 -1.97 19.11 -4.10
C PHE A 110 -1.84 18.68 -2.65
N ILE A 111 -2.95 18.80 -1.93
CA ILE A 111 -3.12 18.30 -0.57
C ILE A 111 -4.22 17.25 -0.62
N THR A 112 -3.94 16.06 -0.10
CA THR A 112 -4.94 15.01 0.09
C THR A 112 -5.17 14.81 1.57
N ILE A 113 -6.43 14.98 1.99
CA ILE A 113 -6.90 14.65 3.32
C ILE A 113 -7.70 13.36 3.17
N SER A 114 -7.37 12.34 3.96
CA SER A 114 -8.12 11.09 4.01
C SER A 114 -8.39 10.70 5.45
N ASP A 115 -9.54 10.05 5.69
CA ASP A 115 -9.82 9.45 6.99
C ASP A 115 -8.75 8.40 7.29
N SER A 116 -8.22 8.43 8.51
CA SER A 116 -7.56 7.24 9.04
C SER A 116 -8.67 6.33 9.55
N LEU A 117 -9.20 5.46 8.69
CA LEU A 117 -10.24 4.52 9.08
C LEU A 117 -9.64 3.53 10.09
N GLY A 118 -9.84 3.81 11.37
CA GLY A 118 -9.50 2.94 12.49
C GLY A 118 -8.02 2.60 12.58
N ASP A 119 -7.35 3.17 13.57
CA ASP A 119 -6.34 2.41 14.31
C ASP A 119 -7.03 1.16 14.90
N SER A 120 -7.32 0.14 14.09
CA SER A 120 -7.46 -1.23 14.58
C SER A 120 -6.06 -1.69 15.00
N THR A 121 -5.54 -1.02 16.02
CA THR A 121 -4.27 -1.31 16.70
C THR A 121 -4.42 -2.44 17.68
N ALA A 122 -5.54 -3.19 17.63
CA ALA A 122 -5.51 -4.58 17.99
C ALA A 122 -4.64 -5.33 16.96
N ILE A 123 -3.34 -5.08 17.01
CA ILE A 123 -2.32 -6.02 16.56
C ILE A 123 -2.55 -7.21 17.48
N HIS A 124 -3.41 -8.13 17.06
CA HIS A 124 -3.51 -9.42 17.71
C HIS A 124 -2.14 -10.05 17.54
N ALA A 125 -1.41 -10.20 18.65
CA ALA A 125 -0.19 -10.98 18.65
C ALA A 125 -0.52 -12.32 17.99
N ILE A 126 0.11 -12.60 16.85
CA ILE A 126 0.02 -13.92 16.25
C ILE A 126 0.62 -14.86 17.29
N PRO A 127 -0.15 -15.80 17.86
CA PRO A 127 0.40 -16.75 18.80
C PRO A 127 1.60 -17.43 18.15
N ASP A 128 2.71 -17.57 18.90
CA ASP A 128 3.89 -18.24 18.38
C ASP A 128 3.49 -19.60 17.81
N ARG A 129 3.65 -19.76 16.49
CA ARG A 129 3.41 -21.04 15.84
C ARG A 129 4.47 -21.99 16.38
N PRO A 130 4.10 -23.16 16.94
CA PRO A 130 5.09 -24.11 17.40
C PRO A 130 6.02 -24.47 16.24
N PRO A 131 7.32 -24.69 16.50
CA PRO A 131 8.26 -25.12 15.47
C PRO A 131 7.70 -26.30 14.68
N VAL A 132 7.87 -26.29 13.37
CA VAL A 132 7.40 -27.37 12.50
C VAL A 132 8.05 -28.68 12.98
N SER A 133 7.22 -29.63 13.44
CA SER A 133 7.70 -30.92 13.92
C SER A 133 8.34 -31.71 12.77
N ILE A 134 9.53 -32.27 13.02
CA ILE A 134 10.15 -33.19 12.07
C ILE A 134 9.23 -34.41 11.92
N PRO A 135 8.83 -34.80 10.69
CA PRO A 135 7.98 -35.96 10.49
C PRO A 135 8.62 -37.22 11.05
N GLU A 136 7.82 -38.06 11.71
CA GLU A 136 8.27 -39.39 12.09
C GLU A 136 8.71 -40.17 10.85
N GLY A 137 9.81 -40.92 10.97
CA GLY A 137 10.36 -41.68 9.85
C GLY A 137 11.28 -40.90 8.91
N LEU A 138 11.77 -39.71 9.31
CA LEU A 138 12.88 -39.05 8.61
C LEU A 138 14.09 -40.00 8.54
N LYS A 139 14.54 -40.33 7.33
CA LYS A 139 15.68 -41.20 7.08
C LYS A 139 16.88 -40.39 6.57
N LEU A 140 18.08 -40.77 7.00
CA LEU A 140 19.32 -40.25 6.45
C LEU A 140 19.39 -40.62 4.95
N ARG A 141 19.38 -39.62 4.07
CA ARG A 141 19.43 -39.85 2.61
C ARG A 141 20.85 -39.86 2.05
N TYR A 142 21.82 -39.42 2.84
CA TYR A 142 23.22 -39.40 2.47
C TYR A 142 23.95 -40.57 3.11
N CYS A 143 24.58 -41.41 2.28
CA CYS A 143 25.45 -42.49 2.73
C CYS A 143 26.79 -42.31 2.00
N PRO A 144 27.86 -41.86 2.67
CA PRO A 144 29.16 -41.72 2.02
C PRO A 144 29.69 -43.07 1.52
N PHE A 145 30.53 -43.04 0.49
CA PHE A 145 31.13 -44.26 -0.06
C PHE A 145 31.86 -45.06 1.03
N GLY A 146 31.60 -46.37 1.08
CA GLY A 146 32.18 -47.28 2.08
C GLY A 146 31.46 -47.30 3.43
N SER A 147 30.43 -46.49 3.64
CA SER A 147 29.62 -46.55 4.87
C SER A 147 28.45 -47.52 4.75
N VAL A 148 28.08 -48.13 5.87
CA VAL A 148 26.88 -48.97 5.99
C VAL A 148 25.86 -48.20 6.83
N ALA A 149 24.63 -48.06 6.33
CA ALA A 149 23.57 -47.39 7.08
C ALA A 149 23.35 -48.08 8.44
N PRO A 150 23.27 -47.34 9.56
CA PRO A 150 23.06 -47.95 10.87
C PRO A 150 21.71 -48.67 10.90
N ARG A 151 21.72 -49.97 11.21
CA ARG A 151 20.49 -50.75 11.40
C ARG A 151 19.78 -50.21 12.64
N SER A 152 18.68 -49.50 12.47
CA SER A 152 17.87 -49.02 13.60
C SER A 152 17.29 -50.22 14.36
N LYS A 153 17.85 -50.55 15.53
CA LYS A 153 17.17 -51.38 16.52
C LYS A 153 16.31 -50.45 17.38
N ARG A 154 14.98 -50.51 17.21
CA ARG A 154 14.06 -50.07 18.26
C ARG A 154 13.68 -51.29 19.10
N GLU A 155 14.01 -51.20 20.38
CA GLU A 155 13.17 -51.46 21.57
C GLU A 155 13.92 -52.12 22.72
N GLY A 156 13.67 -51.57 23.91
CA GLY A 156 14.39 -51.83 25.14
C GLY A 156 13.83 -52.96 25.99
N ASN A 157 14.60 -53.22 27.05
CA ASN A 157 14.31 -53.96 28.27
C ASN A 157 14.15 -55.49 28.20
N LEU A 158 15.12 -56.23 28.77
CA LEU A 158 14.99 -56.95 30.06
C LEU A 158 16.22 -57.87 30.34
N THR A 159 16.76 -57.73 31.56
CA THR A 159 17.35 -58.76 32.46
C THR A 159 18.58 -59.61 32.07
N ASN A 160 19.65 -59.42 32.86
CA ASN A 160 20.53 -60.39 33.55
C ASN A 160 21.05 -61.68 32.85
N LEU A 161 22.39 -61.70 32.61
CA LEU A 161 23.42 -62.76 32.80
C LEU A 161 23.21 -64.17 32.15
N PRO A 162 24.25 -65.01 31.88
CA PRO A 162 25.62 -64.99 32.44
C PRO A 162 26.79 -65.14 31.42
N THR A 163 27.98 -65.04 32.00
CA THR A 163 29.33 -65.19 31.45
C THR A 163 29.63 -66.54 30.78
N LYS A 164 30.43 -66.54 29.70
CA LYS A 164 31.34 -67.66 29.36
C LYS A 164 32.69 -67.16 28.81
N LYS A 165 33.75 -67.52 29.53
CA LYS A 165 35.18 -67.43 29.15
C LYS A 165 35.58 -68.58 28.23
N LYS A 166 36.74 -68.38 27.58
CA LYS A 166 37.67 -69.32 26.87
C LYS A 166 37.44 -69.38 25.35
N SER A 167 38.45 -69.40 24.47
CA SER A 167 39.85 -69.81 24.65
C SER A 167 40.79 -69.17 23.62
N LYS A 168 42.08 -69.16 23.97
CA LYS A 168 43.25 -68.78 23.17
C LYS A 168 43.68 -69.99 22.30
N LYS A 169 43.89 -69.86 20.98
CA LYS A 169 44.70 -70.82 20.22
C LYS A 169 45.42 -70.23 18.99
N ARG A 170 46.72 -69.99 19.22
CA ARG A 170 47.96 -70.12 18.41
C ARG A 170 47.99 -69.74 16.91
N LYS A 171 48.97 -68.86 16.64
CA LYS A 171 49.77 -68.65 15.42
C LYS A 171 50.16 -69.98 14.74
N ARG A 172 50.06 -70.00 13.40
CA ARG A 172 50.90 -70.83 12.52
C ARG A 172 51.31 -69.98 11.32
N GLU A 173 52.62 -69.80 11.19
CA GLU A 173 53.33 -69.20 10.06
C GLU A 173 54.21 -70.32 9.51
N VAL A 174 53.95 -70.77 8.28
CA VAL A 174 54.76 -71.67 7.42
C VAL A 174 54.13 -71.54 6.02
N ALA A 175 54.81 -71.38 4.88
CA ALA A 175 56.19 -71.02 4.54
C ALA A 175 56.21 -70.53 3.07
N ARG A 176 57.37 -70.00 2.70
CA ARG A 176 57.79 -69.56 1.36
C ARG A 176 57.73 -70.68 0.33
N GLU A 177 57.55 -70.26 -0.92
CA GLU A 177 58.05 -70.91 -2.14
C GLU A 177 59.58 -70.78 -2.21
#